data_AF-A0A7W7YBB4-F1
#
_entry.id   AF-A0A7W7YBB4-F1
#
_cell.length_a   1.000
_cell.length_b   1.000
_cell.length_c   1.000
_cell.angle_alpha   90.00
_cell.angle_beta   90.00
_cell.angle_gamma   90.00
#
_symmetry.space_group_name_H-M   'P 1'
#
loop_
_entity.id
_entity.type
_entity.pdbx_description
1 polymer ?
#
loop_
_entity_poly.entity_id
_entity_poly.type
_entity_poly.pdbx_seq_one_letter_code
_entity_poly.pdbx_strand_id
1 'polypeptide(L)'
;MKPLLASACALALLFSTSCCTTPQPPADHYEYLTISGLIDGSEKFTFSPAGVQWVHRHWSEPDDMVFDGSPWYNPRKTPARWSQYASLDLPHATITKRKGRDLVALEPTPDGFVLYFDDAPNGADTYSVTIAIPKKVGRK
;
A
#
# COMPACT_ATOMS: atom_id res chain seq x y z
N MET A 1 19.98 -46.08 67.02
CA MET A 1 18.89 -45.18 67.47
C MET A 1 18.11 -44.73 66.23
N LYS A 2 16.79 -45.01 66.18
CA LYS A 2 15.79 -44.43 65.25
C LYS A 2 15.10 -43.25 65.98
N PRO A 3 14.23 -42.40 65.37
CA PRO A 3 14.03 -41.98 63.96
C PRO A 3 13.73 -40.45 63.84
N LEU A 4 13.34 -39.95 62.64
CA LEU A 4 12.20 -39.03 62.33
C LEU A 4 12.44 -38.40 60.92
N LEU A 5 11.72 -38.74 59.83
CA LEU A 5 10.34 -38.45 59.36
C LEU A 5 10.11 -37.08 58.66
N ALA A 6 9.21 -37.12 57.66
CA ALA A 6 8.59 -36.07 56.82
C ALA A 6 9.22 -35.94 55.41
N SER A 7 8.63 -36.34 54.27
CA SER A 7 7.25 -36.33 53.71
C SER A 7 6.74 -34.96 53.23
N ALA A 8 6.67 -34.78 51.90
CA ALA A 8 5.70 -33.97 51.12
C ALA A 8 6.14 -34.07 49.63
N CYS A 9 5.42 -34.70 48.69
CA CYS A 9 4.15 -34.33 48.06
C CYS A 9 4.21 -32.99 47.28
N ALA A 10 4.32 -33.06 45.95
CA ALA A 10 3.96 -32.00 45.00
C ALA A 10 3.69 -32.68 43.64
N LEU A 11 2.44 -33.07 43.36
CA LEU A 11 1.40 -32.29 42.66
C LEU A 11 1.78 -31.93 41.21
N ALA A 12 1.31 -32.76 40.28
CA ALA A 12 1.40 -32.54 38.84
C ALA A 12 0.52 -31.35 38.43
N LEU A 13 1.14 -30.30 37.88
CA LEU A 13 0.44 -29.18 37.25
C LEU A 13 0.11 -29.54 35.80
N LEU A 14 -1.15 -29.87 35.55
CA LEU A 14 -1.73 -29.87 34.22
C LEU A 14 -1.86 -28.41 33.78
N PHE A 15 -0.99 -27.97 32.86
CA PHE A 15 -1.16 -26.67 32.21
C PHE A 15 -2.37 -26.77 31.26
N SER A 16 -3.48 -26.15 31.67
CA SER A 16 -4.58 -25.84 30.77
C SER A 16 -4.04 -24.97 29.63
N THR A 17 -3.97 -25.53 28.42
CA THR A 17 -3.72 -24.77 27.20
C THR A 17 -4.91 -23.85 26.98
N SER A 18 -4.80 -22.64 27.51
CA SER A 18 -5.73 -21.54 27.27
C SER A 18 -5.82 -21.31 25.76
N CYS A 19 -6.98 -21.57 25.17
CA CYS A 19 -7.31 -21.09 23.83
C CYS A 19 -7.45 -19.56 23.89
N CYS A 20 -6.34 -18.84 24.05
CA CYS A 20 -6.30 -17.44 23.71
C CYS A 20 -6.29 -17.36 22.18
N THR A 21 -7.48 -17.42 21.59
CA THR A 21 -7.70 -16.94 20.23
C THR A 21 -7.38 -15.45 20.25
N THR A 22 -6.14 -15.10 19.89
CA THR A 22 -5.77 -13.74 19.56
C THR A 22 -6.80 -13.20 18.57
N PRO A 23 -7.42 -12.04 18.79
CA PRO A 23 -8.27 -11.42 17.78
C PRO A 23 -7.44 -11.30 16.51
N GLN A 24 -7.80 -12.04 15.47
CA GLN A 24 -7.23 -11.86 14.15
C GLN A 24 -7.49 -10.39 13.78
N PRO A 25 -6.47 -9.61 13.36
CA PRO A 25 -6.70 -8.29 12.83
C PRO A 25 -7.84 -8.36 11.80
N PRO A 26 -8.78 -7.41 11.80
CA PRO A 26 -9.84 -7.38 10.80
C PRO A 26 -9.22 -7.62 9.42
N ALA A 27 -9.80 -8.54 8.64
CA ALA A 27 -9.32 -8.89 7.31
C ALA A 27 -9.04 -7.60 6.52
N ASP A 28 -7.86 -7.52 5.87
CA ASP A 28 -7.32 -6.29 5.30
C ASP A 28 -8.39 -5.48 4.55
N HIS A 29 -8.79 -4.38 5.18
CA HIS A 29 -9.78 -3.43 4.68
C HIS A 29 -9.29 -2.64 3.47
N TYR A 30 -8.03 -2.86 3.07
CA TYR A 30 -7.36 -2.13 2.01
C TYR A 30 -6.75 -3.10 1.00
N GLU A 31 -6.70 -2.68 -0.25
CA GLU A 31 -5.74 -3.19 -1.22
C GLU A 31 -4.59 -2.18 -1.35
N TYR A 32 -3.38 -2.68 -1.56
CA TYR A 32 -2.20 -1.84 -1.70
C TYR A 32 -1.78 -1.76 -3.16
N LEU A 33 -1.57 -0.54 -3.65
CA LEU A 33 -1.07 -0.24 -4.98
C LEU A 33 0.32 0.39 -4.84
N THR A 34 1.32 -0.16 -5.51
CA THR A 34 2.65 0.47 -5.59
C THR A 34 2.88 1.04 -6.98
N ILE A 35 3.30 2.31 -7.06
CA ILE A 35 3.77 2.95 -8.29
C ILE A 35 5.23 3.34 -8.09
N SER A 36 6.10 3.05 -9.07
CA SER A 36 7.50 3.45 -9.03
C SER A 36 8.06 3.67 -10.43
N GLY A 37 9.16 4.39 -10.53
CA GLY A 37 9.88 4.60 -11.79
C GLY A 37 10.95 5.66 -11.65
N LEU A 38 11.70 5.88 -12.72
CA LEU A 38 12.63 6.98 -12.83
C LEU A 38 11.86 8.25 -13.23
N ILE A 39 11.91 9.29 -12.41
CA ILE A 39 11.22 10.56 -12.66
C ILE A 39 12.26 11.64 -12.92
N ASP A 40 12.07 12.40 -13.98
CA ASP A 40 12.86 13.57 -14.36
C ASP A 40 11.87 14.70 -14.65
N GLY A 41 11.52 15.47 -13.62
CA GLY A 41 10.53 16.54 -13.70
C GLY A 41 9.20 16.20 -13.02
N SER A 42 8.06 16.43 -13.67
CA SER A 42 6.75 16.43 -13.01
C SER A 42 5.71 15.57 -13.71
N GLU A 43 5.06 14.70 -12.93
CA GLU A 43 4.03 13.77 -13.39
C GLU A 43 2.73 13.91 -12.61
N LYS A 44 1.61 13.88 -13.33
CA LYS A 44 0.26 13.81 -12.77
C LYS A 44 -0.46 12.57 -13.25
N PHE A 45 -0.87 11.72 -12.32
CA PHE A 45 -1.68 10.53 -12.58
C PHE A 45 -3.06 10.68 -11.95
N THR A 46 -4.11 10.64 -12.76
CA THR A 46 -5.51 10.69 -12.29
C THR A 46 -6.09 9.28 -12.32
N PHE A 47 -6.47 8.78 -11.16
CA PHE A 47 -7.02 7.46 -10.96
C PHE A 47 -8.54 7.56 -10.80
N SER A 48 -9.28 6.80 -11.61
CA SER A 48 -10.74 6.77 -11.60
C SER A 48 -11.24 5.37 -11.94
N PRO A 49 -12.53 5.03 -11.71
CA PRO A 49 -13.07 3.73 -12.09
C PRO A 49 -12.91 3.43 -13.59
N ALA A 50 -12.90 4.47 -14.44
CA ALA A 50 -12.74 4.33 -15.89
C ALA A 50 -11.30 4.02 -16.32
N GLY A 51 -10.29 4.37 -15.52
CA GLY A 51 -8.90 4.20 -15.90
C GLY A 51 -7.93 5.10 -15.15
N VAL A 52 -6.67 5.00 -15.56
CA VAL A 52 -5.56 5.84 -15.11
C VAL A 52 -5.16 6.74 -16.26
N GLN A 53 -5.25 8.05 -16.05
CA GLN A 53 -4.82 9.06 -17.03
C GLN A 53 -3.53 9.70 -16.56
N TRP A 54 -2.59 9.86 -17.47
CA TRP A 54 -1.29 10.46 -17.19
C TRP A 54 -1.13 11.77 -17.95
N VAL A 55 -0.56 12.76 -17.27
CA VAL A 55 -0.11 14.02 -17.85
C VAL A 55 1.33 14.28 -17.41
N HIS A 56 2.24 14.24 -18.38
CA HIS A 56 3.60 14.76 -18.22
C HIS A 56 3.61 16.28 -18.27
N ARG A 57 4.48 16.91 -17.48
CA ARG A 57 4.59 18.37 -17.44
C ARG A 57 5.96 18.92 -17.77
N HIS A 58 7.03 18.32 -17.24
CA HIS A 58 8.36 18.91 -17.30
C HIS A 58 9.43 17.87 -17.57
N TRP A 59 10.40 18.25 -18.41
CA TRP A 59 11.61 17.52 -18.80
C TRP A 59 11.39 16.22 -19.56
N SER A 60 11.81 15.08 -19.01
CA SER A 60 11.87 13.82 -19.75
C SER A 60 10.71 12.92 -19.34
N GLU A 61 10.04 12.33 -20.32
CA GLU A 61 8.99 11.37 -20.06
C GLU A 61 9.57 10.07 -19.47
N PRO A 62 8.98 9.52 -18.40
CA PRO A 62 9.39 8.23 -17.87
C PRO A 62 9.00 7.09 -18.83
N ASP A 63 9.94 6.18 -19.11
CA ASP A 63 9.74 5.02 -19.99
C ASP A 63 9.83 3.66 -19.25
N ASP A 64 10.16 3.68 -17.96
CA ASP A 64 10.42 2.50 -17.12
C ASP A 64 9.52 2.40 -15.87
N MET A 65 8.35 3.03 -15.91
CA MET A 65 7.38 2.97 -14.82
C MET A 65 6.96 1.53 -14.48
N VAL A 66 6.66 1.29 -13.21
CA VAL A 66 6.18 0.02 -12.67
C VAL A 66 4.86 0.28 -11.95
N PHE A 67 3.85 -0.51 -12.31
CA PHE A 67 2.52 -0.50 -11.73
C PHE A 67 2.26 -1.82 -11.01
N ASP A 68 2.20 -1.76 -9.68
CA ASP A 68 1.99 -2.90 -8.79
C ASP A 68 2.92 -4.08 -9.13
N GLY A 69 4.22 -3.80 -9.18
CA GLY A 69 5.27 -4.76 -9.52
C GLY A 69 5.33 -5.19 -10.99
N SER A 70 4.41 -4.73 -11.84
CA SER A 70 4.41 -5.03 -13.27
C SER A 70 4.91 -3.85 -14.11
N PRO A 71 5.74 -4.07 -15.13
CA PRO A 71 6.18 -2.99 -16.01
C PRO A 71 5.01 -2.25 -16.68
N TRP A 72 5.12 -0.94 -16.76
CA TRP A 72 4.14 -0.02 -17.35
C TRP A 72 4.82 0.93 -18.35
N TYR A 73 5.36 0.34 -19.43
CA TYR A 73 6.17 1.03 -20.46
C TYR A 73 5.46 2.15 -21.24
N ASN A 74 4.15 2.29 -21.12
CA ASN A 74 3.41 3.37 -21.78
C ASN A 74 2.39 3.97 -20.82
N PRO A 75 2.81 4.97 -20.02
CA PRO A 75 1.93 5.58 -19.02
C PRO A 75 0.72 6.32 -19.62
N ARG A 76 0.68 6.53 -20.95
CA ARG A 76 -0.49 7.10 -21.65
C ARG A 76 -1.66 6.12 -21.75
N LYS A 77 -1.44 4.83 -21.47
CA LYS A 77 -2.49 3.80 -21.46
C LYS A 77 -2.76 3.34 -20.04
N THR A 78 -4.02 3.11 -19.71
CA THR A 78 -4.40 2.47 -18.44
C THR A 78 -3.65 1.14 -18.27
N PRO A 79 -2.97 0.93 -17.13
CA PRO A 79 -2.25 -0.31 -16.87
C PRO A 79 -3.24 -1.48 -16.70
N ALA A 80 -2.91 -2.65 -17.23
CA ALA A 80 -3.82 -3.80 -17.25
C ALA A 80 -4.33 -4.22 -15.85
N ARG A 81 -3.46 -4.11 -14.84
CA ARG A 81 -3.77 -4.42 -13.44
C ARG A 81 -4.71 -3.41 -12.77
N TRP A 82 -4.98 -2.26 -13.39
CA TRP A 82 -5.89 -1.25 -12.81
C TRP A 82 -7.29 -1.81 -12.50
N SER A 83 -7.75 -2.77 -13.32
CA SER A 83 -9.01 -3.47 -13.12
C SER A 83 -9.20 -4.09 -11.72
N GLN A 84 -8.09 -4.42 -11.03
CA GLN A 84 -8.12 -4.97 -9.66
C GLN A 84 -8.51 -3.92 -8.60
N TYR A 85 -8.27 -2.64 -8.90
CA TYR A 85 -8.47 -1.52 -7.97
C TYR A 85 -9.68 -0.65 -8.33
N ALA A 86 -10.10 -0.64 -9.59
CA ALA A 86 -11.11 0.29 -10.11
C ALA A 86 -12.47 0.27 -9.38
N SER A 87 -12.80 -0.82 -8.68
CA SER A 87 -14.04 -0.97 -7.92
C SER A 87 -13.95 -0.53 -6.46
N LEU A 88 -12.74 -0.26 -5.94
CA LEU A 88 -12.47 0.13 -4.55
C LEU A 88 -12.95 1.54 -4.23
N ASP A 89 -12.83 1.93 -2.96
CA ASP A 89 -13.17 3.27 -2.46
C ASP A 89 -12.03 4.26 -2.75
N LEU A 90 -11.90 4.64 -4.02
CA LEU A 90 -10.79 5.45 -4.52
C LEU A 90 -10.65 6.83 -3.83
N PRO A 91 -11.73 7.61 -3.56
CA PRO A 91 -11.62 8.91 -2.90
C PRO A 91 -10.95 8.88 -1.53
N HIS A 92 -10.91 7.72 -0.88
CA HIS A 92 -10.33 7.53 0.46
C HIS A 92 -8.95 6.85 0.42
N ALA A 93 -8.31 6.81 -0.74
CA ALA A 93 -6.95 6.32 -0.87
C ALA A 93 -5.96 7.19 -0.06
N THR A 94 -4.94 6.55 0.51
CA THR A 94 -3.91 7.24 1.31
C THR A 94 -2.51 6.72 0.99
N ILE A 95 -1.51 7.60 1.01
CA ILE A 95 -0.11 7.18 0.92
C ILE A 95 0.32 6.57 2.26
N THR A 96 0.82 5.34 2.22
CA THR A 96 1.37 4.66 3.41
C THR A 96 2.89 4.61 3.40
N LYS A 97 3.52 4.64 2.22
CA LYS A 97 4.97 4.71 2.03
C LYS A 97 5.29 5.57 0.82
N ARG A 98 6.38 6.32 0.88
CA ARG A 98 6.94 7.06 -0.25
C ARG A 98 8.46 7.13 -0.15
N LYS A 99 9.10 7.16 -1.31
CA LYS A 99 10.53 7.36 -1.54
C LYS A 99 10.69 8.25 -2.78
N GLY A 100 11.62 9.18 -2.69
CA GLY A 100 11.97 10.17 -3.70
C GLY A 100 12.78 11.26 -3.03
N ARG A 101 13.55 12.03 -3.80
CA ARG A 101 14.33 13.15 -3.24
C ARG A 101 13.53 14.44 -3.08
N ASP A 102 12.37 14.52 -3.72
CA ASP A 102 11.46 15.66 -3.65
C ASP A 102 9.99 15.20 -3.43
N LEU A 103 8.99 15.78 -4.09
CA LEU A 103 7.60 15.64 -3.69
C LEU A 103 6.93 14.37 -4.25
N VAL A 104 6.19 13.70 -3.37
CA VAL A 104 5.13 12.74 -3.72
C VAL A 104 3.88 13.09 -2.94
N ALA A 105 2.81 13.45 -3.64
CA ALA A 105 1.55 13.89 -3.05
C ALA A 105 0.36 13.14 -3.64
N LEU A 106 -0.70 13.00 -2.83
CA LEU A 106 -1.96 12.39 -3.24
C LEU A 106 -3.11 13.30 -2.84
N GLU A 107 -3.99 13.59 -3.79
CA GLU A 107 -5.14 14.48 -3.64
C GLU A 107 -6.42 13.69 -3.95
N PRO A 108 -7.41 13.64 -3.05
CA PRO A 108 -8.68 12.97 -3.33
C PRO A 108 -9.49 13.76 -4.38
N THR A 109 -10.27 13.03 -5.18
CA THR A 109 -11.28 13.60 -6.08
C THR A 109 -12.64 12.96 -5.79
N PRO A 110 -13.77 13.49 -6.33
CA PRO A 110 -15.08 12.91 -6.07
C PRO A 110 -15.21 11.43 -6.42
N ASP A 111 -14.51 10.97 -7.46
CA ASP A 111 -14.60 9.59 -7.98
C ASP A 111 -13.31 8.79 -7.79
N GLY A 112 -12.26 9.40 -7.24
CA GLY A 112 -10.90 8.93 -7.44
C GLY A 112 -9.85 9.65 -6.60
N PHE A 113 -8.62 9.65 -7.11
CA PHE A 113 -7.54 10.45 -6.56
C PHE A 113 -6.55 10.85 -7.66
N VAL A 114 -5.74 11.86 -7.37
CA VAL A 114 -4.61 12.28 -8.20
C VAL A 114 -3.32 12.02 -7.44
N LEU A 115 -2.37 11.36 -8.07
CA LEU A 115 -1.00 11.21 -7.58
C LEU A 115 -0.10 12.17 -8.35
N TYR A 116 0.72 12.90 -7.61
CA TYR A 116 1.73 13.80 -8.14
C TYR A 116 3.12 13.30 -7.77
N PHE A 117 4.02 13.30 -8.75
CA PHE A 117 5.46 13.24 -8.54
C PHE A 117 6.06 14.54 -9.06
N ASP A 118 6.85 15.23 -8.25
CA ASP A 118 7.62 16.38 -8.69
C ASP A 118 9.08 16.19 -8.26
N ASP A 119 9.97 16.22 -9.25
CA ASP A 119 11.41 16.13 -9.13
C ASP A 119 12.03 17.42 -9.68
N ALA A 120 12.16 18.44 -8.82
CA ALA A 120 12.67 19.75 -9.23
C ALA A 120 14.21 19.89 -9.35
N PRO A 121 15.07 19.04 -8.75
CA PRO A 121 16.51 19.11 -9.00
C PRO A 121 16.91 18.60 -10.39
N ASN A 122 18.08 19.03 -10.90
CA ASN A 122 18.54 18.58 -12.23
C ASN A 122 18.81 17.06 -12.28
N GLY A 123 18.40 16.44 -13.39
CA GLY A 123 18.56 15.02 -13.69
C GLY A 123 17.49 14.17 -13.01
N ALA A 124 17.43 12.88 -13.34
CA ALA A 124 16.39 12.00 -12.83
C ALA A 124 16.73 11.36 -11.48
N ASP A 125 15.70 10.94 -10.72
CA ASP A 125 15.85 10.05 -9.55
C ASP A 125 14.73 9.01 -9.48
N THR A 126 14.95 7.96 -8.67
CA THR A 126 13.97 6.88 -8.47
C THR A 126 12.92 7.27 -7.44
N TYR A 127 11.66 7.24 -7.86
CA TYR A 127 10.51 7.44 -7.00
C TYR A 127 9.74 6.13 -6.79
N SER A 128 9.14 5.99 -5.61
CA SER A 128 8.25 4.88 -5.28
C SER A 128 7.22 5.31 -4.25
N VAL A 129 5.97 4.93 -4.44
CA VAL A 129 4.86 5.21 -3.52
C VAL A 129 4.00 3.96 -3.34
N THR A 130 3.60 3.68 -2.11
CA THR A 130 2.59 2.67 -1.79
C THR A 130 1.34 3.37 -1.28
N ILE A 131 0.23 3.09 -1.95
CA ILE A 131 -1.08 3.67 -1.70
C ILE A 131 -1.98 2.58 -1.13
N ALA A 132 -2.58 2.82 0.03
CA ALA A 132 -3.64 1.97 0.56
C ALA A 132 -4.99 2.48 0.04
N ILE A 133 -5.78 1.59 -0.56
CA ILE A 133 -7.10 1.91 -1.12
C ILE A 133 -8.15 1.06 -0.41
N PRO A 134 -9.07 1.66 0.35
CA PRO A 134 -10.06 0.90 1.10
C PRO A 134 -11.02 0.13 0.18
N LYS A 135 -11.47 -1.04 0.64
CA LYS A 135 -12.58 -1.77 0.04
C LYS A 135 -13.88 -1.01 0.33
N LYS A 136 -14.78 -0.94 -0.67
CA LYS A 136 -16.13 -0.42 -0.43
C LYS A 136 -16.82 -1.29 0.61
N VAL A 137 -17.29 -0.68 1.69
CA VAL A 137 -18.17 -1.36 2.63
C VAL A 137 -19.52 -1.52 1.93
N GLY A 138 -19.93 -2.76 1.65
CA GLY A 138 -21.26 -3.02 1.12
C GLY A 138 -22.30 -2.44 2.08
N ARG A 139 -23.03 -1.41 1.64
CA ARG A 139 -24.23 -0.99 2.36
C ARG A 139 -25.22 -2.15 2.22
N LYS A 140 -25.50 -2.81 3.34
CA LYS A 140 -26.65 -3.74 3.44
C LYS A 140 -27.95 -2.97 3.25
#